data_AF-K3W9U7-F1
#
_entry.id   AF-K3W9U7-F1
#
_cell.length_a   1.000
_cell.length_b   1.000
_cell.length_c   1.000
_cell.angle_alpha   90.00
_cell.angle_beta   90.00
_cell.angle_gamma   90.00
#
_symmetry.space_group_name_H-M   'P 1'
#
loop_
_entity.id
_entity.type
_entity.pdbx_description
1 polymer ?
#
loop_
_entity_poly.entity_id
_entity_poly.type
_entity_poly.pdbx_seq_one_letter_code
_entity_poly.pdbx_strand_id
1 'polypeptide(L)'
;MAAARSPEHVGRKRHASNLMASVNLQDTLVRAGSGTTYHIAGWRGCSFFQKACDVGSAMQVLYPDHLQFTVHEFADRDAFRAWLDVSKDDFATHFGATSPALTHTSSPFVWSNAGEFVGGCDALLATIRGSIS
;
A
#
# COMPACT_ATOMS: atom_id res chain seq x y z
N MET A 1 -19.25 -32.11 46.34
CA MET A 1 -19.86 -32.42 45.03
C MET A 1 -20.54 -31.16 44.54
N ALA A 2 -20.35 -30.82 43.27
CA ALA A 2 -20.82 -29.63 42.53
C ALA A 2 -20.08 -28.31 42.86
N ALA A 3 -19.75 -27.44 41.90
CA ALA A 3 -19.57 -27.54 40.45
C ALA A 3 -18.76 -26.29 40.04
N ALA A 4 -17.72 -26.46 39.22
CA ALA A 4 -16.96 -25.35 38.66
C ALA A 4 -17.86 -24.53 37.71
N ARG A 5 -17.91 -23.20 37.90
CA ARG A 5 -18.59 -22.28 36.99
C ARG A 5 -17.59 -21.75 35.96
N SER A 6 -17.80 -22.12 34.70
CA SER A 6 -17.10 -21.63 33.52
C SER A 6 -17.27 -20.12 33.33
N PRO A 7 -16.27 -19.39 32.84
CA PRO A 7 -16.47 -18.02 32.38
C PRO A 7 -17.14 -18.02 31.00
N GLU A 8 -18.27 -17.33 30.97
CA GLU A 8 -19.01 -16.85 29.81
C GLU A 8 -18.11 -16.20 28.74
N HIS A 9 -18.18 -16.73 27.53
CA HIS A 9 -17.60 -16.11 26.34
C HIS A 9 -18.45 -14.91 25.94
N VAL A 10 -18.10 -13.72 26.43
CA VAL A 10 -18.57 -12.47 25.85
C VAL A 10 -18.00 -12.35 24.44
N GLY A 11 -18.82 -12.72 23.47
CA GLY A 11 -18.58 -12.52 22.06
C GLY A 11 -18.29 -11.04 21.81
N ARG A 12 -17.01 -10.74 21.53
CA ARG A 12 -16.58 -9.45 21.02
C ARG A 12 -17.26 -9.25 19.68
N LYS A 13 -18.39 -8.53 19.68
CA LYS A 13 -18.97 -7.94 18.48
C LYS A 13 -17.90 -7.05 17.85
N ARG A 14 -17.11 -7.63 16.93
CA ARG A 14 -16.29 -6.87 15.99
C ARG A 14 -17.28 -6.22 15.03
N HIS A 15 -17.90 -5.14 15.49
CA HIS A 15 -18.69 -4.26 14.65
C HIS A 15 -17.81 -3.80 13.50
N ALA A 16 -18.10 -4.29 12.30
CA ALA A 16 -17.98 -3.64 11.01
C ALA A 16 -17.17 -2.32 10.92
N SER A 17 -15.88 -2.33 11.26
CA SER A 17 -14.95 -1.20 11.04
C SER A 17 -13.93 -1.48 9.94
N ASN A 18 -14.07 -2.59 9.20
CA ASN A 18 -12.94 -3.22 8.51
C ASN A 18 -12.97 -3.17 6.98
N LEU A 19 -13.47 -2.08 6.35
CA LEU A 19 -13.51 -2.03 4.88
C LEU A 19 -13.25 -0.68 4.21
N MET A 20 -12.76 0.36 4.91
CA MET A 20 -12.68 1.71 4.30
C MET A 20 -11.32 2.42 4.33
N ALA A 21 -10.27 1.94 5.02
CA ALA A 21 -8.90 2.43 4.79
C ALA A 21 -7.90 1.50 5.50
N SER A 22 -7.34 0.52 4.79
CA SER A 22 -6.29 -0.35 5.38
C SER A 22 -4.89 0.24 5.24
N VAL A 23 -4.73 1.33 4.50
CA VAL A 23 -3.43 1.95 4.21
C VAL A 23 -3.30 3.25 5.00
N ASN A 24 -2.55 3.20 6.09
CA ASN A 24 -2.03 4.38 6.76
C ASN A 24 -0.67 4.71 6.15
N LEU A 25 -0.54 5.86 5.48
CA LEU A 25 0.69 6.21 4.77
C LEU A 25 1.87 6.30 5.73
N GLN A 26 1.70 6.90 6.90
CA GLN A 26 2.77 7.13 7.87
C GLN A 26 3.44 5.81 8.29
N ASP A 27 2.65 4.75 8.50
CA ASP A 27 3.17 3.43 8.89
C ASP A 27 4.05 2.80 7.78
N THR A 28 3.85 3.18 6.53
CA THR A 28 4.60 2.64 5.38
C THR A 28 5.90 3.40 5.08
N LEU A 29 6.13 4.55 5.71
CA LEU A 29 7.33 5.37 5.51
C LEU A 29 8.46 5.01 6.47
N VAL A 30 8.28 3.96 7.28
CA VAL A 30 9.32 3.49 8.21
C VAL A 30 10.33 2.63 7.45
N ARG A 31 11.59 3.06 7.43
CA ARG A 31 12.68 2.34 6.77
C ARG A 31 13.27 1.27 7.70
N ALA A 32 12.85 0.02 7.53
CA ALA A 32 13.25 -1.11 8.37
C ALA A 32 14.47 -1.91 7.83
N GLY A 33 15.37 -1.28 7.07
CA GLY A 33 16.55 -1.96 6.50
C GLY A 33 17.34 -1.11 5.49
N SER A 34 18.36 -1.71 4.86
CA SER A 34 19.20 -1.07 3.84
C SER A 34 18.53 -0.94 2.46
N GLY A 35 17.55 -1.81 2.15
CA GLY A 35 16.83 -1.82 0.88
C GLY A 35 15.70 -0.79 0.80
N THR A 36 15.31 -0.45 -0.44
CA THR A 36 14.11 0.37 -0.70
C THR A 36 12.90 -0.55 -0.77
N THR A 37 11.84 -0.22 -0.02
CA THR A 37 10.54 -0.88 -0.13
C THR A 37 9.62 -0.02 -0.97
N TYR A 38 9.09 -0.57 -2.05
CA TYR A 38 8.06 0.05 -2.86
C TYR A 38 6.68 -0.45 -2.43
N HIS A 39 5.77 0.48 -2.18
CA HIS A 39 4.39 0.19 -1.84
C HIS A 39 3.50 0.45 -3.05
N ILE A 40 2.62 -0.50 -3.36
CA ILE A 40 1.73 -0.48 -4.53
C ILE A 40 0.29 -0.51 -4.04
N ALA A 41 -0.41 0.63 -4.11
CA ALA A 41 -1.84 0.70 -3.81
C ALA A 41 -2.66 0.68 -5.10
N GLY A 42 -3.68 -0.17 -5.16
CA GLY A 42 -4.58 -0.22 -6.30
C GLY A 42 -5.75 -1.16 -6.07
N TRP A 43 -6.71 -1.15 -6.99
CA TRP A 43 -7.91 -1.97 -6.84
C TRP A 43 -7.84 -3.24 -7.66
N ARG A 44 -8.45 -4.32 -7.14
CA ARG A 44 -8.29 -5.69 -7.61
C ARG A 44 -8.52 -5.91 -9.11
N GLY A 45 -9.48 -5.21 -9.71
CA GLY A 45 -9.82 -5.38 -11.14
C GLY A 45 -9.03 -4.48 -12.10
N CYS A 46 -8.06 -3.70 -11.63
CA CYS A 46 -7.23 -2.85 -12.48
C CYS A 46 -6.09 -3.66 -13.12
N SER A 47 -6.06 -3.75 -14.44
CA SER A 47 -4.99 -4.45 -15.17
C SER A 47 -3.59 -3.86 -14.93
N PHE A 48 -3.49 -2.53 -14.78
CA PHE A 48 -2.22 -1.86 -14.46
C PHE A 48 -1.74 -2.15 -13.04
N PHE A 49 -2.65 -2.30 -12.08
CA PHE A 49 -2.31 -2.70 -10.71
C PHE A 49 -1.84 -4.15 -10.66
N GLN A 50 -2.57 -5.06 -11.31
CA GLN A 50 -2.19 -6.47 -11.41
C GLN A 50 -0.79 -6.61 -12.02
N LYS A 51 -0.54 -5.93 -13.15
CA LYS A 51 0.78 -5.88 -13.79
C LYS A 51 1.87 -5.38 -12.86
N ALA A 52 1.61 -4.30 -12.11
CA ALA A 52 2.57 -3.76 -11.15
C ALA A 52 2.88 -4.76 -10.02
N CYS A 53 1.87 -5.49 -9.52
CA CYS A 53 2.05 -6.54 -8.51
C CYS A 53 2.86 -7.72 -9.06
N ASP A 54 2.54 -8.19 -10.27
CA ASP A 54 3.25 -9.30 -10.91
C ASP A 54 4.73 -8.98 -11.10
N VAL A 55 5.04 -7.76 -11.60
CA VAL A 55 6.42 -7.31 -11.76
C VAL A 55 7.10 -7.14 -10.41
N GLY A 56 6.45 -6.50 -9.43
CA GLY A 56 7.02 -6.33 -8.09
C GLY A 56 7.39 -7.68 -7.45
N SER A 57 6.48 -8.66 -7.52
CA SER A 57 6.70 -10.02 -7.03
C SER A 57 7.88 -10.70 -7.75
N ALA A 58 7.93 -10.65 -9.08
CA ALA A 58 9.03 -11.21 -9.85
C ALA A 58 10.38 -10.56 -9.49
N MET A 59 10.41 -9.24 -9.35
CA MET A 59 11.64 -8.51 -9.03
C MET A 59 12.11 -8.76 -7.60
N GLN A 60 11.20 -8.94 -6.64
CA GLN A 60 11.55 -9.32 -5.27
C GLN A 60 12.21 -10.71 -5.23
N VAL A 61 11.76 -11.64 -6.08
CA VAL A 61 12.40 -12.97 -6.21
C VAL A 61 13.78 -12.88 -6.83
N LEU A 62 13.96 -12.03 -7.85
CA LEU A 62 15.23 -11.89 -8.56
C LEU A 62 16.28 -11.08 -7.78
N TYR A 63 15.86 -10.11 -6.98
CA TYR A 63 16.73 -9.18 -6.26
C TYR A 63 16.29 -8.98 -4.79
N PRO A 64 16.19 -10.05 -3.99
CA PRO A 64 15.60 -10.01 -2.65
C PRO A 64 16.33 -9.08 -1.66
N ASP A 65 17.64 -8.88 -1.85
CA ASP A 65 18.45 -8.02 -0.99
C ASP A 65 18.37 -6.52 -1.38
N HIS A 66 17.85 -6.22 -2.57
CA HIS A 66 17.83 -4.86 -3.13
C HIS A 66 16.42 -4.26 -3.20
N LEU A 67 15.42 -5.08 -3.50
CA LEU A 67 14.06 -4.65 -3.77
C LEU A 67 13.07 -5.39 -2.87
N GLN A 68 12.26 -4.63 -2.16
CA GLN A 68 11.09 -5.15 -1.45
C GLN A 68 9.82 -4.49 -1.98
N PHE A 69 8.74 -5.26 -2.04
CA PHE A 69 7.43 -4.76 -2.47
C PHE A 69 6.37 -5.09 -1.43
N THR A 70 5.48 -4.14 -1.18
CA THR A 70 4.28 -4.33 -0.35
C THR A 70 3.06 -3.93 -1.16
N VAL A 71 2.09 -4.85 -1.28
CA VAL A 71 0.86 -4.63 -2.04
C VAL A 71 -0.26 -4.22 -1.09
N HIS A 72 -0.98 -3.17 -1.48
CA HIS A 72 -2.16 -2.67 -0.80
C HIS A 72 -3.36 -2.74 -1.74
N GLU A 73 -4.08 -3.86 -1.67
CA GLU A 73 -5.23 -4.12 -2.53
C GLU A 73 -6.53 -3.53 -1.97
N PHE A 74 -7.25 -2.79 -2.81
CA PHE A 74 -8.62 -2.34 -2.57
C PHE A 74 -9.61 -3.23 -3.32
N ALA A 75 -10.81 -3.40 -2.74
CA ALA A 75 -11.84 -4.28 -3.30
C ALA A 75 -12.30 -3.84 -4.71
N ASP A 76 -12.46 -2.53 -4.90
CA ASP A 76 -12.96 -1.91 -6.13
C ASP A 76 -12.39 -0.51 -6.34
N ARG A 77 -12.74 0.08 -7.49
CA ARG A 77 -12.26 1.41 -7.90
C ARG A 77 -12.72 2.50 -6.94
N ASP A 78 -13.93 2.40 -6.39
CA ASP A 78 -14.51 3.44 -5.55
C ASP A 78 -13.82 3.47 -4.18
N ALA A 79 -13.54 2.30 -3.60
CA ALA A 79 -12.74 2.20 -2.38
C ALA A 79 -11.33 2.78 -2.55
N PHE A 80 -10.68 2.51 -3.69
CA PHE A 80 -9.38 3.10 -4.00
C PHE A 80 -9.43 4.63 -4.15
N ARG A 81 -10.45 5.17 -4.82
CA ARG A 81 -10.61 6.63 -4.99
C ARG A 81 -10.94 7.31 -3.66
N ALA A 82 -11.78 6.70 -2.84
CA ALA A 82 -12.08 7.19 -1.50
C ALA A 82 -10.80 7.30 -0.66
N TRP A 83 -9.92 6.28 -0.72
CA TRP A 83 -8.61 6.34 -0.08
C TRP A 83 -7.73 7.47 -0.62
N LEU A 84 -7.62 7.64 -1.94
CA LEU A 84 -6.86 8.76 -2.52
C LEU A 84 -7.35 10.12 -2.03
N ASP A 85 -8.66 10.31 -1.92
CA ASP A 85 -9.24 11.58 -1.51
C ASP A 85 -8.99 11.89 -0.03
N VAL A 86 -9.13 10.90 0.87
CA VAL A 86 -8.88 11.11 2.31
C VAL A 86 -7.39 11.20 2.66
N SER A 87 -6.51 10.64 1.82
CA SER A 87 -5.06 10.67 2.04
C SER A 87 -4.35 11.90 1.49
N LYS A 88 -5.07 12.88 0.91
CA LYS A 88 -4.43 14.08 0.33
C LYS A 88 -3.61 14.90 1.34
N ASP A 89 -4.10 15.04 2.57
CA ASP A 89 -3.37 15.77 3.61
C ASP A 89 -2.08 15.03 4.01
N ASP A 90 -2.13 13.70 4.06
CA ASP A 90 -0.94 12.87 4.29
C ASP A 90 0.04 12.97 3.11
N PHE A 91 -0.46 12.96 1.87
CA PHE A 91 0.37 13.15 0.67
C PHE A 91 1.06 14.51 0.68
N ALA A 92 0.37 15.58 1.06
CA ALA A 92 0.97 16.92 1.16
C ALA A 92 2.04 16.97 2.26
N THR A 93 1.77 16.32 3.40
CA THR A 93 2.67 16.25 4.55
C THR A 93 3.94 15.47 4.24
N HIS A 94 3.82 14.32 3.57
CA HIS A 94 4.93 13.38 3.39
C HIS A 94 5.64 13.51 2.05
N PHE A 95 4.93 13.84 0.97
CA PHE A 95 5.52 14.01 -0.36
C PHE A 95 5.71 15.48 -0.75
N GLY A 96 5.15 16.41 0.03
CA GLY A 96 5.22 17.85 -0.20
C GLY A 96 3.95 18.43 -0.83
N ALA A 97 3.66 19.69 -0.49
CA ALA A 97 2.44 20.40 -0.90
C ALA A 97 2.30 20.63 -2.42
N THR A 98 3.38 20.46 -3.19
CA THR A 98 3.39 20.56 -4.65
C THR A 98 3.63 19.22 -5.34
N SER A 99 3.53 18.11 -4.59
CA SER A 99 3.80 16.78 -5.12
C SER A 99 2.76 16.36 -6.18
N PRO A 100 3.17 15.68 -7.27
CA PRO A 100 2.25 15.04 -8.20
C PRO A 100 1.32 14.00 -7.54
N ALA A 101 1.66 13.51 -6.34
CA ALA A 101 0.81 12.63 -5.56
C ALA A 101 -0.59 13.21 -5.31
N LEU A 102 -0.69 14.54 -5.13
CA LEU A 102 -1.94 15.23 -4.79
C LEU A 102 -2.95 15.25 -5.94
N THR A 103 -2.48 15.09 -7.18
CA THR A 103 -3.31 15.09 -8.39
C THR A 103 -3.38 13.72 -9.07
N HIS A 104 -2.72 12.70 -8.49
CA HIS A 104 -2.77 11.34 -9.01
C HIS A 104 -4.13 10.70 -8.75
N THR A 105 -4.76 10.19 -9.80
CA THR A 105 -6.10 9.59 -9.73
C THR A 105 -6.16 8.16 -10.28
N SER A 106 -5.05 7.68 -10.84
CA SER A 106 -4.97 6.40 -11.54
C SER A 106 -4.53 5.28 -10.61
N SER A 107 -4.93 4.05 -10.92
CA SER A 107 -4.43 2.84 -10.25
C SER A 107 -3.29 2.24 -11.10
N PRO A 108 -2.17 1.81 -10.50
CA PRO A 108 -1.83 1.95 -9.08
C PRO A 108 -1.36 3.36 -8.69
N PHE A 109 -1.35 3.63 -7.39
CA PHE A 109 -0.58 4.70 -6.74
C PHE A 109 0.64 4.05 -6.07
N VAL A 110 1.85 4.50 -6.41
CA VAL A 110 3.10 3.87 -5.99
C VAL A 110 4.00 4.88 -5.28
N TRP A 111 4.60 4.45 -4.18
CA TRP A 111 5.55 5.24 -3.40
C TRP A 111 6.64 4.34 -2.80
N SER A 112 7.71 4.95 -2.30
CA SER A 112 8.75 4.25 -1.53
C SER A 112 8.67 4.59 -0.05
N ASN A 113 9.16 3.69 0.79
CA ASN A 113 9.35 3.94 2.22
C ASN A 113 10.40 5.04 2.52
N ALA A 114 11.06 5.59 1.50
CA ALA A 114 11.93 6.76 1.64
C ALA A 114 11.16 8.09 1.59
N GLY A 115 9.83 8.06 1.52
CA GLY A 115 9.01 9.28 1.42
C GLY A 115 8.95 9.85 0.00
N GLU A 116 9.14 9.02 -1.01
CA GLU A 116 9.08 9.45 -2.41
C GLU A 116 7.83 8.89 -3.08
N PHE A 117 7.03 9.79 -3.68
CA PHE A 117 5.98 9.39 -4.60
C PHE A 117 6.60 8.98 -5.95
N VAL A 118 6.33 7.75 -6.39
CA VAL A 118 6.91 7.18 -7.62
C VAL A 118 5.99 7.43 -8.82
N GLY A 119 4.67 7.32 -8.64
CA GLY A 119 3.71 7.48 -9.73
C GLY A 119 2.77 6.29 -9.92
N GLY A 120 2.47 5.96 -11.18
CA GLY A 120 1.67 4.80 -11.58
C GLY A 120 2.50 3.61 -12.05
N CYS A 121 1.86 2.67 -12.75
CA CYS A 121 2.51 1.44 -13.24
C CYS A 121 3.75 1.73 -14.10
N ASP A 122 3.65 2.62 -15.09
CA ASP A 122 4.79 2.87 -16.00
C ASP A 122 5.98 3.50 -15.28
N ALA A 123 5.72 4.40 -14.33
CA ALA A 123 6.75 5.01 -13.50
C ALA A 123 7.46 3.95 -12.64
N LEU A 124 6.70 3.04 -12.02
CA LEU A 124 7.27 1.92 -11.26
C LEU A 124 8.20 1.05 -12.13
N LEU A 125 7.77 0.68 -13.35
CA LEU A 125 8.59 -0.13 -14.25
C LEU A 125 9.86 0.61 -14.67
N ALA A 126 9.80 1.93 -14.89
CA ALA A 126 10.97 2.74 -15.18
C ALA A 126 11.94 2.79 -14.00
N THR A 127 11.43 3.01 -12.78
CA THR A 127 12.21 3.01 -11.55
C THR A 127 12.95 1.68 -11.34
N ILE A 128 12.22 0.56 -11.42
CA ILE A 128 12.79 -0.78 -11.26
C ILE A 128 13.92 -1.02 -12.25
N ARG A 129 13.72 -0.67 -13.53
CA ARG A 129 14.76 -0.81 -14.58
C ARG A 129 16.01 0.01 -14.28
N GLY A 130 15.87 1.18 -13.67
CA GLY A 130 17.00 2.01 -13.26
C GLY A 130 17.73 1.50 -12.01
N SER A 131 17.02 0.79 -11.12
CA SER A 131 17.58 0.29 -9.84
C SER A 131 18.44 -0.97 -9.99
N ILE A 132 18.31 -1.69 -11.11
CA ILE A 132 19.02 -2.96 -11.37
C ILE A 132 20.21 -2.81 -12.32
N SER A 133 20.61 -1.56 -12.62
CA SER A 133 21.67 -1.26 -13.59
C SER A 133 23.06 -1.17 -12.98
#